data_AF-A0A3M1VNW2-F1
#
_entry.id   AF-A0A3M1VNW2-F1
#
_cell.length_a   1.000
_cell.length_b   1.000
_cell.length_c   1.000
_cell.angle_alpha   90.00
_cell.angle_beta   90.00
_cell.angle_gamma   90.00
#
_symmetry.space_group_name_H-M   'P 1'
#
loop_
_entity.id
_entity.type
_entity.pdbx_description
1 polymer ?
#
loop_
_entity_poly.entity_id
_entity_poly.type
_entity_poly.pdbx_seq_one_letter_code
_entity_poly.pdbx_strand_id
1 'polypeptide(L)'
;MTPLALLAALPLLREAFCGRVVRRVLPVEGTGLYVQFEGTPEGLRIDTLPPGGAILATPERPARIRGGRGVWPDAVAAADRELQGRRLLGLEAASGARLVAAVFEGGGRWLLVRPGPGAAAVGWVDPRGAGHWFGGSSRCCA
;
A
#
# COMPACT_ATOMS: atom_id res chain seq x y z
N MET A 1 11.35 8.53 -0.38
CA MET A 1 10.55 9.57 -1.07
C MET A 1 10.27 10.74 -0.12
N THR A 2 10.36 11.99 -0.60
CA THR A 2 9.96 13.18 0.17
C THR A 2 8.43 13.37 0.09
N PRO A 3 7.80 14.04 1.06
CA PRO A 3 6.37 14.38 1.00
C PRO A 3 5.96 15.08 -0.32
N LEU A 4 6.81 15.97 -0.82
CA LEU A 4 6.61 16.66 -2.11
C LEU A 4 6.61 15.71 -3.31
N ALA A 5 7.53 14.75 -3.37
CA ALA A 5 7.59 13.78 -4.45
C ALA A 5 6.35 12.86 -4.48
N LEU A 6 5.80 12.53 -3.31
CA LEU A 6 4.57 11.76 -3.21
C LEU A 6 3.36 12.56 -3.75
N LEU A 7 3.24 13.84 -3.39
CA LEU A 7 2.17 14.70 -3.91
C LEU A 7 2.25 14.86 -5.43
N ALA A 8 3.46 14.95 -5.98
CA ALA A 8 3.68 15.02 -7.43
C ALA A 8 3.32 13.70 -8.15
N ALA A 9 3.56 12.55 -7.51
CA ALA A 9 3.25 11.24 -8.09
C ALA A 9 1.75 10.88 -8.04
N LEU A 10 1.00 11.42 -7.09
CA LEU A 10 -0.40 11.04 -6.87
C LEU A 10 -1.32 11.23 -8.09
N PRO A 11 -1.29 12.34 -8.84
CA PRO A 11 -2.09 12.48 -10.05
C PRO A 11 -1.81 11.37 -11.08
N LEU A 12 -0.54 11.04 -11.31
CA LEU A 12 -0.13 9.99 -12.26
C LEU A 12 -0.59 8.60 -11.78
N LEU A 13 -0.46 8.33 -10.48
CA LEU A 13 -0.93 7.07 -9.89
C LEU A 13 -2.47 6.95 -9.96
N ARG A 14 -3.18 8.06 -9.78
CA ARG A 14 -4.65 8.10 -9.94
C ARG A 14 -5.04 7.79 -11.37
N GLU A 15 -4.41 8.42 -12.35
CA GLU A 15 -4.68 8.19 -13.77
C GLU A 15 -4.41 6.74 -14.17
N ALA A 16 -3.32 6.15 -13.67
CA ALA A 16 -2.94 4.78 -14.01
C ALA A 16 -3.89 3.72 -13.40
N PHE A 17 -4.33 3.91 -12.16
CA PHE A 17 -4.96 2.84 -11.37
C PHE A 17 -6.39 3.12 -10.92
N CYS A 18 -6.84 4.37 -10.79
CA CYS A 18 -8.24 4.62 -10.43
C CYS A 18 -9.19 4.11 -11.53
N GLY A 19 -10.32 3.59 -11.09
CA GLY A 19 -11.25 2.90 -11.97
C GLY A 19 -10.83 1.47 -12.33
N ARG A 20 -9.65 0.98 -11.92
CA ARG A 20 -9.23 -0.40 -12.18
C ARG A 20 -9.69 -1.35 -11.07
N VAL A 21 -9.96 -2.59 -11.45
CA VAL A 21 -10.36 -3.67 -10.53
C VAL A 21 -9.11 -4.36 -10.00
N VAL A 22 -9.05 -4.59 -8.69
CA VAL A 22 -7.95 -5.32 -8.06
C VAL A 22 -8.07 -6.80 -8.44
N ARG A 23 -7.03 -7.32 -9.07
CA ARG A 23 -6.91 -8.74 -9.41
C ARG A 23 -6.41 -9.54 -8.22
N ARG A 24 -5.34 -9.09 -7.57
CA ARG A 24 -4.70 -9.73 -6.40
C ARG A 24 -3.82 -8.74 -5.64
N VAL A 25 -3.57 -9.05 -4.38
CA VAL A 25 -2.53 -8.46 -3.54
C VAL A 25 -1.44 -9.48 -3.27
N LEU A 26 -0.19 -9.09 -3.49
CA LEU A 26 0.98 -9.96 -3.36
C LEU A 26 1.97 -9.40 -2.34
N PRO A 27 2.75 -10.25 -1.65
CA PRO A 27 3.84 -9.77 -0.82
C PRO A 27 4.97 -9.20 -1.69
N VAL A 28 5.62 -8.14 -1.22
CA VAL A 28 6.92 -7.63 -1.71
C VAL A 28 7.97 -7.76 -0.62
N GLU A 29 9.23 -7.51 -0.97
CA GLU A 29 10.37 -7.77 -0.08
C GLU A 29 10.35 -6.79 1.06
N GLY A 30 10.74 -7.24 2.25
CA GLY A 30 10.58 -6.46 3.47
C GLY A 30 9.12 -6.32 3.87
N THR A 31 8.66 -5.09 4.06
CA THR A 31 7.43 -4.77 4.79
C THR A 31 6.33 -4.16 3.89
N GLY A 32 6.32 -4.50 2.60
CA GLY A 32 5.35 -3.94 1.65
C GLY A 32 4.31 -4.92 1.11
N LEU A 33 3.43 -4.38 0.27
CA LEU A 33 2.43 -5.09 -0.53
C LEU A 33 2.39 -4.57 -1.97
N TYR A 34 2.08 -5.45 -2.91
CA TYR A 34 1.91 -5.13 -4.32
C TYR A 34 0.47 -5.41 -4.73
N VAL A 35 -0.25 -4.38 -5.18
CA VAL A 35 -1.62 -4.49 -5.65
C VAL A 35 -1.60 -4.60 -7.17
N GLN A 36 -2.01 -5.76 -7.66
CA GLN A 36 -2.16 -6.01 -9.09
C GLN A 36 -3.58 -5.67 -9.53
N PHE A 37 -3.70 -4.98 -10.67
CA PHE A 37 -4.99 -4.64 -11.26
C PHE A 37 -5.27 -5.44 -12.54
N GLU A 38 -6.55 -5.52 -12.91
CA GLU A 38 -6.97 -6.12 -14.17
C GLU A 38 -6.64 -5.22 -15.37
N GLY A 39 -6.17 -5.85 -16.45
CA GLY A 39 -5.87 -5.14 -17.69
C GLY A 39 -4.72 -4.14 -17.60
N THR A 40 -3.86 -4.24 -16.58
CA THR A 40 -2.63 -3.46 -16.45
C THR A 40 -1.42 -4.39 -16.34
N PRO A 41 -0.32 -4.12 -17.06
CA PRO A 41 0.94 -4.83 -16.84
C PRO A 41 1.63 -4.36 -15.55
N GLU A 42 1.33 -3.14 -15.11
CA GLU A 42 1.83 -2.55 -13.88
C GLU A 42 0.90 -2.80 -12.69
N GLY A 43 1.47 -2.72 -11.49
CA GLY A 43 0.72 -2.71 -10.25
C GLY A 43 1.23 -1.64 -9.30
N LEU A 44 0.46 -1.40 -8.25
CA LEU A 44 0.79 -0.42 -7.22
C LEU A 44 1.61 -1.10 -6.13
N ARG A 45 2.90 -0.81 -6.08
CA ARG A 45 3.76 -1.24 -4.97
C ARG A 45 3.65 -0.25 -3.83
N ILE A 46 3.41 -0.76 -2.64
CA ILE A 46 3.31 -0.04 -1.39
C ILE A 46 4.36 -0.63 -0.46
N ASP A 47 5.42 0.12 -0.19
CA ASP A 47 6.53 -0.31 0.64
C ASP A 47 6.54 0.45 1.97
N THR A 48 6.81 -0.25 3.08
CA THR A 48 6.96 0.39 4.40
C THR A 48 8.40 0.35 4.91
N LEU A 49 9.37 -0.15 4.12
CA LEU A 49 10.78 -0.21 4.52
C LEU A 49 11.37 1.20 4.75
N PRO A 50 12.08 1.40 5.88
CA PRO A 50 12.96 2.55 6.07
C PRO A 50 14.14 2.54 5.06
N PRO A 51 14.60 3.71 4.58
CA PRO A 51 14.34 5.05 5.11
C PRO A 51 13.13 5.77 4.47
N GLY A 52 12.33 5.12 3.63
CA GLY A 52 11.61 5.90 2.63
C GLY A 52 10.28 5.38 2.12
N GLY A 53 9.67 4.38 2.78
CA GLY A 53 8.36 3.78 2.47
C GLY A 53 7.60 4.47 1.34
N ALA A 54 7.43 3.75 0.23
CA ALA A 54 7.08 4.35 -1.06
C ALA A 54 5.82 3.73 -1.66
N ILE A 55 5.02 4.57 -2.30
CA ILE A 55 3.92 4.14 -3.18
C ILE A 55 4.36 4.48 -4.59
N LEU A 56 4.48 3.45 -5.44
CA LEU A 56 5.03 3.57 -6.78
C LEU A 56 4.25 2.65 -7.73
N ALA A 57 4.06 3.10 -8.96
CA ALA A 57 3.73 2.20 -10.06
C ALA A 57 4.97 1.34 -10.36
N THR A 58 4.82 0.04 -10.53
CA THR A 58 5.92 -0.80 -10.99
C THR A 58 5.44 -1.91 -11.93
N PRO A 59 6.12 -2.11 -13.08
CA PRO A 59 5.85 -3.21 -14.00
C PRO A 59 6.34 -4.56 -13.43
N GLU A 60 7.33 -4.54 -12.54
CA GLU A 60 7.88 -5.76 -11.98
C GLU A 60 6.94 -6.34 -10.94
N ARG A 61 6.29 -7.45 -11.31
CA ARG A 61 5.71 -8.36 -10.34
C ARG A 61 6.84 -8.76 -9.37
N PRO A 62 6.63 -8.68 -8.05
CA PRO A 62 7.68 -8.98 -7.09
C PRO A 62 8.17 -10.41 -7.33
N ALA A 63 9.49 -10.62 -7.31
CA ALA A 63 10.05 -11.97 -7.24
C ALA A 63 9.35 -12.72 -6.10
N ARG A 64 9.03 -14.00 -6.28
CA ARG A 64 8.24 -14.76 -5.32
C ARG A 64 9.01 -14.85 -3.99
N ILE A 65 8.58 -14.08 -2.99
CA ILE A 65 9.35 -13.95 -1.76
C ILE A 65 9.00 -15.09 -0.83
N ARG A 66 9.96 -15.99 -0.63
CA ARG A 66 9.91 -16.94 0.48
C ARG A 66 10.24 -16.19 1.76
N GLY A 67 9.19 -15.84 2.52
CA GLY A 67 9.27 -15.55 3.96
C GLY A 67 10.47 -14.70 4.39
N GLY A 68 10.52 -13.44 3.99
CA GLY A 68 11.44 -12.46 4.57
C GLY A 68 10.95 -11.99 5.95
N ARG A 69 11.87 -11.67 6.86
CA ARG A 69 11.52 -10.99 8.12
C ARG A 69 10.92 -9.62 7.76
N GLY A 70 9.64 -9.42 8.07
CA GLY A 70 8.91 -8.20 7.73
C GLY A 70 7.79 -8.39 6.72
N VAL A 71 7.75 -9.51 6.01
CA VAL A 71 6.56 -9.86 5.21
C VAL A 71 5.42 -10.02 6.22
N TRP A 72 4.27 -9.41 5.95
CA TRP A 72 3.05 -9.64 6.71
C TRP A 72 2.13 -10.58 5.92
N PRO A 73 2.37 -11.91 5.90
CA PRO A 73 1.50 -12.85 5.21
C PRO A 73 0.03 -12.63 5.56
N ASP A 74 -0.26 -12.34 6.83
CA ASP A 74 -1.63 -12.12 7.30
C ASP A 74 -2.21 -10.80 6.80
N ALA A 75 -1.42 -9.73 6.74
CA ALA A 75 -1.87 -8.46 6.16
C ALA A 75 -2.10 -8.58 4.66
N VAL A 76 -1.22 -9.28 3.96
CA VAL A 76 -1.34 -9.54 2.52
C VAL A 76 -2.55 -10.43 2.25
N ALA A 77 -2.75 -11.49 3.02
CA ALA A 77 -3.90 -12.38 2.87
C ALA A 77 -5.22 -11.66 3.21
N ALA A 78 -5.23 -10.80 4.23
CA ALA A 78 -6.38 -9.96 4.54
C ALA A 78 -6.64 -8.94 3.43
N ALA A 79 -5.61 -8.26 2.94
CA ALA A 79 -5.71 -7.31 1.83
C ALA A 79 -6.18 -7.97 0.53
N ASP A 80 -5.65 -9.14 0.19
CA ASP A 80 -6.05 -9.90 -0.99
C ASP A 80 -7.54 -10.26 -0.89
N ARG A 81 -7.95 -10.85 0.24
CA ARG A 81 -9.35 -11.24 0.49
C ARG A 81 -10.31 -10.05 0.45
N GLU A 82 -9.94 -8.95 1.09
CA GLU A 82 -10.81 -7.78 1.18
C GLU A 82 -10.86 -7.02 -0.15
N LEU A 83 -9.75 -6.91 -0.88
CA LEU A 83 -9.67 -6.04 -2.06
C LEU A 83 -9.95 -6.75 -3.38
N GLN A 84 -9.75 -8.06 -3.47
CA GLN A 84 -9.95 -8.78 -4.72
C GLN A 84 -11.34 -8.54 -5.30
N GLY A 85 -11.39 -8.16 -6.59
CA GLY A 85 -12.63 -7.83 -7.29
C GLY A 85 -13.17 -6.43 -7.01
N ARG A 86 -12.58 -5.66 -6.09
CA ARG A 86 -12.98 -4.27 -5.82
C ARG A 86 -12.30 -3.30 -6.77
N ARG A 87 -13.01 -2.24 -7.13
CA ARG A 87 -12.44 -1.12 -7.88
C ARG A 87 -11.74 -0.13 -6.96
N LEU A 88 -10.56 0.34 -7.37
CA LEU A 88 -9.93 1.51 -6.75
C LEU A 88 -10.64 2.77 -7.21
N LEU A 89 -11.23 3.52 -6.28
CA LEU A 89 -11.98 4.76 -6.55
C LEU A 89 -11.09 6.00 -6.45
N GLY A 90 -10.11 5.98 -5.55
CA GLY A 90 -9.28 7.15 -5.28
C GLY A 90 -8.01 6.84 -4.50
N LEU A 91 -7.04 7.73 -4.65
CA LEU A 91 -5.84 7.81 -3.83
C LEU A 91 -5.77 9.19 -3.20
N GLU A 92 -5.73 9.32 -1.88
CA GLU A 92 -5.76 10.61 -1.19
C GLU A 92 -4.51 10.78 -0.33
N ALA A 93 -3.77 11.88 -0.48
CA ALA A 93 -2.76 12.25 0.51
C ALA A 93 -3.44 12.92 1.71
N ALA A 94 -3.01 12.57 2.92
CA ALA A 94 -3.38 13.30 4.14
C ALA A 94 -2.14 13.66 4.98
N SER A 95 -2.36 14.59 5.93
CA SER A 95 -1.42 15.06 6.96
C SER A 95 0.02 15.30 6.46
N GLY A 96 0.24 16.38 5.70
CA GLY A 96 1.59 16.81 5.31
C GLY A 96 2.35 15.80 4.44
N ALA A 97 1.63 15.03 3.62
CA ALA A 97 2.13 14.02 2.67
C ALA A 97 2.93 12.87 3.30
N ARG A 98 2.47 12.46 4.47
CA ARG A 98 2.93 11.26 5.18
C ARG A 98 1.90 10.14 5.21
N LEU A 99 0.67 10.42 4.79
CA LEU A 99 -0.41 9.44 4.73
C LEU A 99 -0.93 9.33 3.30
N VAL A 100 -1.15 8.11 2.82
CA VAL A 100 -1.93 7.86 1.59
C VAL A 100 -3.07 6.92 1.92
N ALA A 101 -4.28 7.34 1.58
CA ALA A 101 -5.46 6.51 1.63
C ALA A 101 -5.79 6.01 0.22
N ALA A 102 -5.91 4.69 0.05
CA ALA A 102 -6.51 4.07 -1.12
C ALA A 102 -7.97 3.73 -0.81
N VAL A 103 -8.89 4.33 -1.57
CA VAL A 103 -10.34 4.19 -1.38
C VAL A 103 -10.86 3.18 -2.39
N PHE A 104 -11.53 2.14 -1.91
CA PHE A 104 -12.07 1.08 -2.77
C PHE A 104 -13.60 1.04 -2.72
N GLU A 105 -14.21 0.43 -3.74
CA GLU A 105 -15.65 0.12 -3.74
C GLU A 105 -16.08 -0.61 -2.45
N GLY A 106 -17.30 -0.30 -1.99
CA GLY A 106 -17.79 -0.80 -0.71
C GLY A 106 -17.33 0.00 0.52
N GLY A 107 -16.58 1.10 0.33
CA GLY A 107 -16.39 2.16 1.33
C GLY A 107 -15.20 2.02 2.28
N GLY A 108 -14.43 0.93 2.17
CA GLY A 108 -13.24 0.74 3.00
C GLY A 108 -12.02 1.47 2.46
N ARG A 109 -11.09 1.80 3.35
CA ARG A 109 -9.89 2.59 3.07
C ARG A 109 -8.65 1.85 3.55
N TRP A 110 -7.70 1.62 2.66
CA TRP A 110 -6.35 1.23 3.07
C TRP A 110 -5.54 2.49 3.35
N LEU A 111 -5.02 2.61 4.55
CA LEU A 111 -4.19 3.73 4.98
C LEU A 111 -2.74 3.27 5.06
N LEU A 112 -1.88 3.97 4.34
CA LEU A 112 -0.45 3.96 4.58
C LEU A 112 -0.11 5.16 5.45
N VAL A 113 0.47 4.95 6.62
CA VAL A 113 0.84 6.01 7.55
C VAL A 113 2.34 6.00 7.79
N ARG A 114 3.00 7.12 7.53
CA ARG A 114 4.42 7.36 7.84
C ARG A 114 4.52 8.38 8.99
N PRO A 115 4.41 7.96 10.27
CA PRO A 115 4.44 8.91 11.37
C PRO A 115 5.78 9.67 11.48
N GLY A 116 6.90 9.12 11.02
CA GLY A 116 8.21 9.78 11.07
C GLY A 116 9.36 9.00 10.42
N PRO A 117 10.62 9.42 10.62
CA PRO A 117 11.79 8.66 10.20
C PRO A 117 11.78 7.27 10.88
N GLY A 118 11.84 6.19 10.09
CA GLY A 118 11.99 4.82 10.61
C GLY A 118 10.71 4.08 11.01
N ALA A 119 9.54 4.71 10.92
CA ALA A 119 8.27 4.05 11.23
C ALA A 119 7.27 4.22 10.08
N ALA A 120 6.70 3.11 9.64
CA ALA A 120 5.61 3.09 8.69
C ALA A 120 4.61 1.99 9.10
N ALA A 121 3.33 2.30 8.96
CA ALA A 121 2.23 1.38 9.21
C ALA A 121 1.36 1.30 7.96
N VAL A 122 0.80 0.13 7.71
CA VAL A 122 -0.28 -0.04 6.75
C VAL A 122 -1.49 -0.61 7.49
N GLY A 123 -2.68 -0.18 7.14
CA GLY A 123 -3.87 -0.71 7.77
C GLY A 123 -5.08 -0.61 6.87
N TRP A 124 -6.04 -1.49 7.13
CA TRP A 124 -7.39 -1.37 6.57
C TRP A 124 -8.27 -0.69 7.60
N VAL A 125 -9.10 0.23 7.13
CA VAL A 125 -10.23 0.76 7.89
C VAL A 125 -11.48 0.43 7.10
N ASP A 126 -12.36 -0.34 7.72
CA ASP A 126 -13.64 -0.69 7.13
C ASP A 126 -14.56 0.55 7.03
N PRO A 127 -15.70 0.45 6.31
CA PRO A 127 -16.63 1.57 6.16
C PRO A 127 -17.29 2.02 7.47
N ARG A 128 -17.29 1.16 8.50
CA ARG A 128 -17.85 1.41 9.83
C ARG A 128 -16.81 2.02 10.79
N GLY A 129 -15.57 2.21 10.34
CA GLY A 129 -14.47 2.78 11.10
C GLY A 129 -13.65 1.78 11.91
N ALA A 130 -13.96 0.49 11.86
CA ALA A 130 -13.13 -0.54 12.50
C ALA A 130 -11.88 -0.80 11.65
N GLY A 131 -10.71 -0.86 12.27
CA GLY A 131 -9.44 -0.95 11.55
C GLY A 131 -8.54 -2.08 12.02
N HIS A 132 -7.85 -2.68 11.05
CA HIS A 132 -6.73 -3.59 11.29
C HIS A 132 -5.43 -2.89 10.90
N TRP A 133 -4.51 -2.77 11.84
CA TRP A 133 -3.25 -2.07 11.66
C TRP A 133 -2.07 -3.02 11.71
N PHE A 134 -1.16 -2.85 10.76
CA PHE A 134 0.09 -3.59 10.65
C PHE A 134 1.24 -2.59 10.70
N GLY A 135 2.05 -2.67 11.75
CA GLY A 135 3.16 -1.75 12.00
C GLY A 135 4.50 -2.35 11.59
N GLY A 136 5.30 -1.61 10.85
CA GLY A 136 6.70 -1.90 10.56
C GLY A 136 7.57 -1.00 11.41
N SER A 137 8.21 -1.56 12.46
CA SER A 137 9.22 -0.84 13.21
C SER A 137 10.61 -1.22 12.71
N SER A 138 11.45 -0.25 12.32
CA SER A 138 12.90 -0.47 12.42
C SER A 138 13.29 -0.46 13.90
N ARG A 139 13.25 -1.61 14.56
CA ARG A 139 14.05 -1.86 15.75
C ARG A 139 14.87 -3.10 15.54
N CYS A 140 16.12 -2.87 15.13
CA CYS A 140 17.36 -3.62 15.33
C CYS A 140 18.39 -2.69 14.64
N CYS A 141 19.10 -1.77 15.31
CA CYS A 141 20.03 -1.98 16.41
C CYS A 141 19.99 -0.82 17.42
N ALA A 142 20.14 -1.16 18.70
CA ALA A 142 20.80 -0.30 19.69
C ALA A 142 22.31 -0.51 19.56
#